data_AF-A0A1I4E212-F1
#
_entry.id   AF-A0A1I4E212-F1
#
_cell.length_a   1.000
_cell.length_b   1.000
_cell.length_c   1.000
_cell.angle_alpha   90.00
_cell.angle_beta   90.00
_cell.angle_gamma   90.00
#
_symmetry.space_group_name_H-M   'P 1'
#
loop_
_entity.id
_entity.type
_entity.pdbx_description
1 polymer ?
#
loop_
_entity_poly.entity_id
_entity_poly.type
_entity_poly.pdbx_seq_one_letter_code
_entity_poly.pdbx_strand_id
1 'polypeptide(L)'
;MQQPSETPVSPARRRTGPLLAALAAGLVIGGAGVGAAWALTGESGAAAGPEADARAACGALERFDESRYTDEGPAGEAALNRWGAAQALSASAAAGDERYEPLAEALRKSHHRVLSTFGFDAQAKKDLERARGICADL
;
A
#
# COMPACT_ATOMS: atom_id res chain seq x y z
N MET A 1 8.76 81.78 28.59
CA MET A 1 9.64 80.58 28.55
C MET A 1 8.83 79.45 27.92
N GLN A 2 9.38 78.84 26.87
CA GLN A 2 8.80 77.72 26.12
C GLN A 2 8.68 76.45 26.99
N GLN A 3 7.59 75.69 26.84
CA GLN A 3 7.62 74.23 26.99
C GLN A 3 7.29 73.61 25.62
N PRO A 4 8.07 72.63 25.13
CA PRO A 4 7.79 71.93 23.89
C PRO A 4 6.65 70.91 24.09
N SER A 5 5.69 70.90 23.18
CA SER A 5 4.60 69.92 23.15
C SER A 5 5.11 68.58 22.62
N GLU A 6 5.15 67.55 23.46
CA GLU A 6 5.29 66.16 22.99
C GLU A 6 3.94 65.67 22.45
N THR A 7 3.95 65.21 21.20
CA THR A 7 2.78 64.57 20.58
C THR A 7 2.79 63.06 20.89
N PRO A 8 1.65 62.44 21.20
CA PRO A 8 1.59 61.01 21.44
C PRO A 8 1.75 60.25 20.13
N VAL A 9 2.77 59.39 20.05
CA VAL A 9 2.94 58.45 18.93
C VAL A 9 1.85 57.38 19.03
N SER A 10 0.91 57.38 18.09
CA SER A 10 -0.09 56.31 17.98
C SER A 10 0.58 54.97 17.67
N PRO A 11 0.16 53.85 18.32
CA PRO A 11 0.72 52.55 18.00
C PRO A 11 0.33 52.15 16.57
N ALA A 12 1.34 51.82 15.76
CA ALA A 12 1.14 51.31 14.41
C ALA A 12 0.26 50.04 14.47
N ARG A 13 -0.96 50.15 13.94
CA ARG A 13 -1.91 49.04 13.84
C ARG A 13 -1.27 47.94 12.97
N ARG A 14 -0.84 46.84 13.59
CA ARG A 14 -0.18 45.72 12.90
C ARG A 14 -1.14 45.14 11.86
N ARG A 15 -0.73 45.17 10.59
CA ARG A 15 -1.48 44.65 9.43
C ARG A 15 -1.38 43.11 9.34
N THR A 16 -1.68 42.41 10.42
CA THR A 16 -1.65 40.93 10.46
C THR A 16 -2.89 40.30 9.85
N GLY A 17 -4.04 41.00 9.88
CA GLY A 17 -5.30 40.54 9.27
C GLY A 17 -5.19 40.18 7.78
N PRO A 18 -4.66 41.04 6.89
CA PRO A 18 -4.56 40.71 5.47
C PRO A 18 -3.55 39.60 5.17
N LEU A 19 -2.50 39.46 5.99
CA LEU A 19 -1.51 38.37 5.85
C LEU A 19 -2.11 37.01 6.21
N LEU A 20 -2.91 36.94 7.27
CA LEU A 20 -3.61 35.71 7.65
C LEU A 20 -4.69 35.33 6.64
N ALA A 21 -5.39 36.32 6.07
CA ALA A 21 -6.36 36.09 5.00
C ALA A 21 -5.70 35.54 3.73
N ALA A 22 -4.54 36.08 3.34
CA ALA A 22 -3.77 35.58 2.20
C ALA A 22 -3.25 34.15 2.42
N LEU A 23 -2.79 33.82 3.64
CA LEU A 23 -2.37 32.47 4.02
C LEU A 23 -3.54 31.48 3.99
N ALA A 24 -4.70 31.85 4.52
CA ALA A 24 -5.89 31.02 4.49
C ALA A 24 -6.37 30.78 3.05
N ALA A 25 -6.39 31.82 2.21
CA ALA A 25 -6.73 31.69 0.80
C ALA A 25 -5.73 30.79 0.05
N GLY A 26 -4.43 30.95 0.30
CA GLY A 26 -3.40 30.08 -0.25
C GLY A 26 -3.55 28.63 0.18
N LEU A 27 -3.88 28.37 1.45
CA LEU A 27 -4.11 27.03 1.97
C LEU A 27 -5.37 26.38 1.39
N VAL A 28 -6.45 27.14 1.21
CA VAL A 28 -7.68 26.63 0.59
C VAL A 28 -7.44 26.31 -0.89
N ILE A 29 -6.76 27.18 -1.63
CA ILE A 29 -6.47 26.95 -3.05
C ILE A 29 -5.48 25.77 -3.22
N GLY A 30 -4.43 25.72 -2.41
CA GLY A 30 -3.46 24.63 -2.41
C GLY A 30 -4.10 23.29 -1.98
N GLY A 31 -4.90 23.30 -0.91
CA GLY A 31 -5.61 22.13 -0.40
C GLY A 31 -6.67 21.62 -1.36
N ALA A 32 -7.41 22.52 -2.02
CA ALA A 32 -8.39 22.15 -3.05
C ALA A 32 -7.71 21.55 -4.29
N GLY A 33 -6.55 22.09 -4.71
CA GLY A 33 -5.77 21.53 -5.83
C GLY A 33 -5.28 20.12 -5.54
N VAL A 34 -4.71 19.88 -4.35
CA VAL A 34 -4.27 18.54 -3.92
C VAL A 34 -5.45 17.60 -3.75
N GLY A 35 -6.55 18.05 -3.13
CA GLY A 35 -7.77 17.26 -2.95
C GLY A 35 -8.45 16.87 -4.27
N ALA A 36 -8.51 17.78 -5.23
CA ALA A 36 -9.04 17.50 -6.57
C ALA A 36 -8.14 16.54 -7.35
N ALA A 37 -6.81 16.65 -7.21
CA ALA A 37 -5.89 15.69 -7.79
C ALA A 37 -6.13 14.28 -7.21
N TRP A 38 -6.29 14.14 -5.88
CA TRP A 38 -6.63 12.87 -5.23
C TRP A 38 -8.02 12.35 -5.59
N ALA A 39 -9.00 13.20 -5.85
CA ALA A 39 -10.34 12.78 -6.26
C ALA A 39 -10.36 12.27 -7.71
N LEU A 40 -9.60 12.92 -8.60
CA LEU A 40 -9.48 12.52 -10.00
C LEU A 40 -8.58 11.29 -10.18
N THR A 41 -7.57 11.10 -9.32
CA THR A 41 -6.78 9.86 -9.27
C THR A 41 -7.43 8.79 -8.39
N GLY A 42 -8.43 9.14 -7.57
CA GLY A 42 -9.12 8.22 -6.66
C GLY A 42 -10.05 7.24 -7.37
N GLU A 43 -10.62 7.61 -8.51
CA GLU A 43 -11.35 6.69 -9.40
C GLU A 43 -10.39 5.70 -10.12
N SER A 44 -9.09 5.96 -10.09
CA SER A 44 -8.04 5.12 -10.68
C SER A 44 -6.96 4.68 -9.68
N GLY A 45 -7.25 4.77 -8.38
CA GLY A 45 -6.28 4.64 -7.30
C GLY A 45 -6.48 3.39 -6.47
N ALA A 46 -5.83 2.30 -6.89
CA ALA A 46 -5.88 0.95 -6.31
C ALA A 46 -7.28 0.34 -6.32
N ALA A 47 -7.50 -0.66 -7.18
CA ALA A 47 -8.62 -1.57 -6.99
C ALA A 47 -8.61 -2.01 -5.52
N ALA A 48 -9.65 -1.64 -4.78
CA ALA A 48 -9.85 -2.09 -3.42
C ALA A 48 -10.77 -3.31 -3.48
N GLY A 49 -10.49 -4.31 -2.66
CA GLY A 49 -11.35 -5.48 -2.51
C GLY A 49 -10.77 -6.77 -3.09
N PRO A 50 -11.59 -7.83 -3.10
CA PRO A 50 -11.11 -9.21 -3.20
C PRO A 50 -10.33 -9.52 -4.48
N GLU A 51 -10.79 -8.99 -5.61
CA GLU A 51 -10.15 -9.19 -6.90
C GLU A 51 -8.76 -8.52 -6.98
N ALA A 52 -8.60 -7.36 -6.34
CA ALA A 52 -7.33 -6.67 -6.30
C ALA A 52 -6.30 -7.40 -5.44
N ASP A 53 -6.74 -7.92 -4.29
CA ASP A 53 -5.93 -8.77 -3.43
C ASP A 53 -5.51 -10.04 -4.17
N ALA A 54 -6.42 -10.69 -4.91
CA ALA A 54 -6.09 -11.86 -5.72
C ALA A 54 -5.04 -11.54 -6.80
N ARG A 55 -5.21 -10.44 -7.54
CA ARG A 55 -4.21 -10.00 -8.54
C ARG A 55 -2.87 -9.65 -7.89
N ALA A 56 -2.88 -9.00 -6.74
CA ALA A 56 -1.66 -8.66 -6.02
C ALA A 56 -0.95 -9.91 -5.48
N ALA A 57 -1.70 -10.91 -5.02
CA ALA A 57 -1.17 -12.22 -4.65
C ALA A 57 -0.50 -12.90 -5.86
N CYS A 58 -1.16 -12.92 -7.00
CA CYS A 58 -0.62 -13.48 -8.23
C CYS A 58 0.63 -12.74 -8.72
N GLY A 59 0.64 -11.41 -8.66
CA GLY A 59 1.83 -10.61 -8.97
C GLY A 59 2.98 -10.79 -7.97
N ALA A 60 2.71 -11.24 -6.74
CA ALA A 60 3.75 -11.66 -5.80
C ALA A 60 4.29 -13.05 -6.15
N LEU A 61 3.41 -13.99 -6.52
CA LEU A 61 3.75 -15.35 -6.97
C LEU A 61 4.59 -15.36 -8.26
N GLU A 62 4.26 -14.51 -9.24
CA GLU A 62 5.00 -14.40 -10.49
C GLU A 62 6.48 -14.05 -10.25
N ARG A 63 6.73 -13.20 -9.25
CA ARG A 63 8.09 -12.76 -8.85
C ARG A 63 8.71 -13.63 -7.76
N PHE A 64 8.02 -14.69 -7.33
CA PHE A 64 8.51 -15.61 -6.32
C PHE A 64 9.29 -16.75 -6.98
N ASP A 65 10.58 -16.82 -6.65
CA ASP A 65 11.47 -17.92 -7.03
C ASP A 65 11.71 -18.81 -5.80
N GLU A 66 11.15 -20.03 -5.83
CA GLU A 66 11.29 -20.96 -4.71
C GLU A 66 12.75 -21.40 -4.45
N SER A 67 13.63 -21.32 -5.45
CA SER A 67 15.05 -21.70 -5.29
C SER A 67 15.82 -20.71 -4.42
N ARG A 68 15.30 -19.48 -4.30
CA ARG A 68 15.86 -18.40 -3.49
C ARG A 68 15.31 -18.35 -2.08
N TYR A 69 14.27 -19.13 -1.76
CA TYR A 69 13.55 -19.05 -0.49
C TYR A 69 14.44 -19.23 0.76
N THR A 70 15.50 -20.03 0.64
CA THR A 70 16.44 -20.31 1.73
C THR A 70 17.77 -19.58 1.58
N ASP A 71 17.93 -18.73 0.56
CA ASP A 71 19.15 -17.93 0.40
C ASP A 71 19.29 -16.94 1.56
N GLU A 72 20.53 -16.67 1.96
CA GLU A 72 20.80 -15.59 2.91
C GLU A 72 20.85 -14.23 2.20
N GLY A 73 20.56 -13.16 2.94
CA GLY A 73 20.66 -11.79 2.46
C GLY A 73 19.48 -11.34 1.58
N PRO A 74 19.65 -10.24 0.82
CA PRO A 74 18.53 -9.55 0.18
C PRO A 74 17.71 -10.40 -0.81
N ALA A 75 18.34 -11.37 -1.48
CA ALA A 75 17.66 -12.23 -2.43
C ALA A 75 16.67 -13.18 -1.75
N GLY A 76 17.09 -13.85 -0.67
CA GLY A 76 16.21 -14.72 0.10
C GLY A 76 15.17 -13.96 0.91
N GLU A 77 15.53 -12.79 1.46
CA GLU A 77 14.55 -11.91 2.09
C GLU A 77 13.46 -11.46 1.10
N ALA A 78 13.84 -11.10 -0.13
CA ALA A 78 12.87 -10.79 -1.17
C ALA A 78 11.98 -11.99 -1.50
N ALA A 79 12.55 -13.19 -1.67
CA ALA A 79 11.79 -14.41 -1.96
C ALA A 79 10.80 -14.76 -0.83
N LEU A 80 11.25 -14.69 0.43
CA LEU A 80 10.42 -14.93 1.61
C LEU A 80 9.28 -13.92 1.73
N ASN A 81 9.55 -12.63 1.51
CA ASN A 81 8.52 -11.59 1.55
C ASN A 81 7.51 -11.72 0.41
N ARG A 82 7.96 -12.10 -0.81
CA ARG A 82 7.06 -12.39 -1.94
C ARG A 82 6.14 -13.56 -1.62
N TRP A 83 6.69 -14.62 -1.03
CA TRP A 83 5.91 -15.77 -0.59
C TRP A 83 4.89 -15.40 0.48
N GLY A 84 5.29 -14.68 1.52
CA GLY A 84 4.39 -14.21 2.58
C GLY A 84 3.29 -13.28 2.06
N ALA A 85 3.62 -12.38 1.14
CA ALA A 85 2.66 -11.48 0.51
C ALA A 85 1.60 -12.25 -0.30
N ALA A 86 2.03 -13.21 -1.14
CA ALA A 86 1.10 -14.05 -1.90
C ALA A 86 0.07 -14.73 -0.99
N GLN A 87 0.54 -15.32 0.11
CA GLN A 87 -0.33 -15.98 1.07
C GLN A 87 -1.33 -15.02 1.73
N ALA A 88 -0.84 -13.92 2.30
CA ALA A 88 -1.68 -12.97 3.02
C ALA A 88 -2.75 -12.35 2.11
N LEU A 89 -2.37 -11.95 0.90
CA LEU A 89 -3.26 -11.34 -0.06
C LEU A 89 -4.29 -12.34 -0.60
N SER A 90 -3.88 -13.58 -0.89
CA SER A 90 -4.86 -14.60 -1.33
C SER A 90 -5.90 -14.92 -0.25
N ALA A 91 -5.49 -14.95 1.03
CA ALA A 91 -6.40 -15.15 2.14
C ALA A 91 -7.36 -13.95 2.31
N SER A 92 -6.86 -12.73 2.13
CA SER A 92 -7.69 -11.51 2.12
C SER A 92 -8.73 -11.56 1.00
N ALA A 93 -8.31 -11.96 -0.21
CA ALA A 93 -9.20 -12.13 -1.35
C ALA A 93 -10.31 -13.14 -1.05
N ALA A 94 -9.96 -14.33 -0.56
CA ALA A 94 -10.93 -15.38 -0.22
C ALA A 94 -11.89 -14.96 0.91
N ALA A 95 -11.41 -14.21 1.90
CA ALA A 95 -12.24 -13.70 2.98
C ALA A 95 -13.29 -12.68 2.50
N GLY A 96 -12.98 -11.92 1.45
CA GLY A 96 -13.90 -10.94 0.87
C GLY A 96 -14.76 -11.49 -0.29
N ASP A 97 -14.34 -12.55 -0.97
CA ASP A 97 -15.12 -13.25 -2.00
C ASP A 97 -14.67 -14.73 -2.13
N GLU A 98 -15.61 -15.65 -1.87
CA GLU A 98 -15.37 -17.09 -1.82
C GLU A 98 -14.84 -17.68 -3.14
N ARG A 99 -15.01 -16.99 -4.27
CA ARG A 99 -14.48 -17.44 -5.56
C ARG A 99 -12.95 -17.55 -5.56
N TYR A 100 -12.26 -16.84 -4.67
CA TYR A 100 -10.80 -16.88 -4.55
C TYR A 100 -10.29 -17.92 -3.54
N GLU A 101 -11.19 -18.64 -2.85
CA GLU A 101 -10.82 -19.73 -1.94
C GLU A 101 -9.89 -20.78 -2.58
N PRO A 102 -10.06 -21.20 -3.85
CA PRO A 102 -9.13 -22.15 -4.46
C PRO A 102 -7.68 -21.66 -4.52
N LEU A 103 -7.44 -20.35 -4.70
CA LEU A 103 -6.11 -19.75 -4.70
C LEU A 103 -5.52 -19.76 -3.29
N ALA A 104 -6.27 -19.26 -2.31
CA ALA A 104 -5.87 -19.24 -0.90
C ALA A 104 -5.56 -20.65 -0.39
N GLU A 105 -6.37 -21.63 -0.78
CA GLU A 105 -6.21 -23.03 -0.38
C GLU A 105 -4.93 -23.66 -0.92
N ALA A 106 -4.64 -23.45 -2.21
CA ALA A 106 -3.42 -23.96 -2.83
C ALA A 106 -2.17 -23.39 -2.14
N LEU A 107 -2.16 -22.08 -1.89
CA LEU A 107 -1.08 -21.40 -1.18
C LEU A 107 -0.93 -21.87 0.28
N ARG A 108 -2.04 -22.02 0.99
CA ARG A 108 -2.07 -22.49 2.39
C ARG A 108 -1.53 -23.91 2.55
N LYS A 109 -1.87 -24.81 1.62
CA LYS A 109 -1.36 -26.19 1.59
C LYS A 109 0.14 -26.22 1.33
N SER A 110 0.60 -25.49 0.31
CA SER A 110 2.04 -25.35 0.02
C SER A 110 2.79 -24.79 1.23
N HIS A 111 2.26 -23.75 1.89
CA HIS A 111 2.89 -23.15 3.07
C HIS A 111 2.98 -24.09 4.27
N HIS A 112 1.88 -24.76 4.62
CA HIS A 112 1.89 -25.75 5.71
C HIS A 112 2.95 -26.82 5.47
N ARG A 113 3.11 -27.23 4.20
CA ARG A 113 4.14 -28.19 3.83
C ARG A 113 5.54 -27.60 3.98
N VAL A 114 5.79 -26.41 3.44
CA VAL A 114 7.09 -25.70 3.57
C VAL A 114 7.49 -25.54 5.04
N LEU A 115 6.55 -25.19 5.93
CA LEU A 115 6.82 -25.09 7.37
C LEU A 115 7.14 -26.45 8.02
N SER A 116 6.56 -27.54 7.50
CA SER A 116 6.79 -28.89 8.02
C SER A 116 8.08 -29.51 7.51
N THR A 117 8.49 -29.17 6.29
CA THR A 117 9.65 -29.76 5.58
C THR A 117 10.84 -28.82 5.48
N PHE A 118 10.70 -27.57 5.95
CA PHE A 118 11.70 -26.51 5.83
C PHE A 118 12.17 -26.25 4.39
N GLY A 119 11.27 -26.41 3.41
CA GLY A 119 11.57 -26.21 1.99
C GLY A 119 10.46 -26.69 1.06
N PHE A 120 10.60 -26.36 -0.24
CA PHE A 120 9.64 -26.73 -1.28
C PHE A 120 9.89 -28.16 -1.81
N ASP A 121 9.33 -29.15 -1.11
CA ASP A 121 9.32 -30.53 -1.58
C ASP A 121 8.35 -30.74 -2.75
N ALA A 122 8.26 -31.97 -3.27
CA ALA A 122 7.42 -32.27 -4.44
C ALA A 122 5.93 -31.93 -4.25
N GLN A 123 5.41 -32.05 -3.02
CA GLN A 123 4.01 -31.71 -2.75
C GLN A 123 3.82 -30.19 -2.62
N ALA A 124 4.72 -29.50 -1.90
CA ALA A 124 4.70 -28.05 -1.83
C ALA A 124 4.81 -27.39 -3.21
N LYS A 125 5.66 -27.93 -4.09
CA LYS A 125 5.79 -27.50 -5.48
C LYS A 125 4.53 -27.77 -6.29
N LYS A 126 3.89 -28.94 -6.11
CA LYS A 126 2.62 -29.25 -6.79
C LYS A 126 1.52 -28.26 -6.42
N ASP A 127 1.40 -27.93 -5.14
CA ASP A 127 0.41 -26.95 -4.67
C ASP A 127 0.75 -25.52 -5.12
N LEU A 128 2.04 -25.17 -5.17
CA LEU A 128 2.52 -23.91 -5.74
C LEU A 128 2.19 -23.79 -7.24
N GLU A 129 2.43 -24.84 -8.02
CA GLU A 129 2.08 -24.89 -9.44
C GLU A 129 0.56 -24.79 -9.65
N ARG A 130 -0.24 -25.41 -8.78
CA ARG A 130 -1.69 -25.22 -8.80
C ARG A 130 -2.07 -23.76 -8.57
N ALA A 131 -1.44 -23.08 -7.61
CA ALA A 131 -1.67 -21.67 -7.36
C ALA A 131 -1.29 -20.80 -8.58
N ARG A 132 -0.13 -21.08 -9.20
CA ARG A 132 0.30 -20.43 -10.46
C ARG A 132 -0.68 -20.65 -11.60
N GLY A 133 -1.23 -21.86 -11.72
CA GLY A 133 -2.28 -22.17 -12.71
C GLY A 133 -3.55 -21.34 -12.51
N ILE A 134 -4.04 -21.23 -11.27
CA ILE A 134 -5.20 -20.38 -10.95
C ILE A 134 -4.91 -18.91 -11.29
N CYS A 135 -3.70 -18.44 -11.02
CA CYS A 135 -3.28 -17.08 -11.38
C CYS A 135 -3.22 -16.81 -12.89
N ALA A 136 -3.02 -17.82 -13.73
CA ALA A 136 -3.07 -17.65 -15.18
C ALA A 136 -4.51 -17.47 -15.72
N ASP A 137 -5.51 -17.91 -14.95
CA ASP A 137 -6.93 -17.85 -15.30
C ASP A 137 -7.67 -16.65 -14.64
N LEU A 138 -6.94 -15.78 -13.93
CA LEU A 138 -7.46 -14.63 -13.16
C LEU A 138 -7.46 -13.29 -13.93
#